data_AF-A0A448ZEH9-F1
#
_entry.id   AF-A0A448ZEH9-F1
#
_cell.length_a   1.000
_cell.length_b   1.000
_cell.length_c   1.000
_cell.angle_alpha   90.00
_cell.angle_beta   90.00
_cell.angle_gamma   90.00
#
_symmetry.space_group_name_H-M   'P 1'
#
loop_
_entity.id
_entity.type
_entity.pdbx_description
1 polymer ?
#
loop_
_entity_poly.entity_id
_entity_poly.type
_entity_poly.pdbx_seq_one_letter_code
_entity_poly.pdbx_strand_id
1 'polypeptide(L)'
;MFSSSFLRSGARVASRAGRRFESTAAKAAEPAAAPKEAASGGGFAMPLALMSLGGAAYVYLDSQSKMDAMAAKVDSLQVELSGKTNSAFVFIKPHACKGKPGSVESVVEGKFKDSGIRVTDKGEYTAEEIDKNMFIDNHYGAIASKAVKLKPSELNVPEKGKKQFEGAFGESWDSVIAAGKVYNAKDAAEKLGLDAAGINSEWSKLTRGKDLIKFGGGFYCGKVKDIYVMNGFYMSMRAAYCNPGEKIQWYTVSWPSDALSWEDFRGSVLGATDPSEAPKGSIRRTILDEYRKLGLASKPNTGDNGVHASASPFEALAERNNWLGKSIEEDSYGKGLLAAGVPMEVIEKWSGDCQVSVEGETKEGKTMSVFDTLEDLDADAVLAKVSKISK
;
A
#
# COMPACT_ATOMS: atom_id res chain seq x y z
N MET A 1 25.05 34.03 -28.63
CA MET A 1 25.00 35.43 -28.15
C MET A 1 23.54 35.78 -27.89
N PHE A 2 23.27 36.51 -26.80
CA PHE A 2 21.97 36.75 -26.14
C PHE A 2 21.43 35.51 -25.40
N SER A 3 21.63 35.30 -24.09
CA SER A 3 21.58 36.15 -22.88
C SER A 3 20.19 36.69 -22.55
N SER A 4 19.47 35.96 -21.69
CA SER A 4 18.48 36.53 -20.77
C SER A 4 18.36 35.65 -19.53
N SER A 5 18.97 36.14 -18.45
CA SER A 5 18.91 35.65 -17.08
C SER A 5 17.51 35.80 -16.48
N PHE A 6 16.94 34.71 -15.97
CA PHE A 6 15.86 34.78 -14.99
C PHE A 6 16.33 34.20 -13.66
N LEU A 7 16.53 35.09 -12.70
CA LEU A 7 16.67 34.81 -11.27
C LEU A 7 15.34 34.23 -10.76
N ARG A 8 15.33 32.98 -10.32
CA ARG A 8 14.31 32.46 -9.40
C ARG A 8 14.94 32.20 -8.04
N SER A 9 14.62 33.10 -7.11
CA SER A 9 14.79 32.94 -5.67
C SER A 9 13.94 31.75 -5.20
N GLY A 10 14.58 30.61 -4.97
CA GLY A 10 13.99 29.47 -4.26
C GLY A 10 14.34 29.54 -2.78
N ALA A 11 13.37 29.93 -1.96
CA ALA A 11 13.46 29.84 -0.51
C ALA A 11 13.62 28.37 -0.11
N ARG A 12 14.73 28.04 0.57
CA ARG A 12 14.93 26.75 1.22
C ARG A 12 13.97 26.64 2.39
N VAL A 13 12.99 25.76 2.30
CA VAL A 13 12.23 25.29 3.47
C VAL A 13 13.18 24.42 4.28
N ALA A 14 13.67 24.96 5.39
CA ALA A 14 14.49 24.22 6.34
C ALA A 14 13.64 23.16 7.03
N SER A 15 14.09 21.90 6.95
CA SER A 15 13.56 20.80 7.74
C SER A 15 13.68 21.11 9.22
N ARG A 16 12.57 20.97 9.95
CA ARG A 16 12.53 21.14 11.41
C ARG A 16 13.00 19.82 12.04
N ALA A 17 14.29 19.55 11.95
CA ALA A 17 14.95 18.53 12.76
C ALA A 17 14.84 18.95 14.24
N GLY A 18 14.35 18.04 15.08
CA GLY A 18 14.14 18.26 16.49
C GLY A 18 15.43 18.73 17.18
N ARG A 19 15.41 19.96 17.72
CA ARG A 19 16.37 20.35 18.74
C ARG A 19 15.97 19.65 20.03
N ARG A 20 16.60 18.52 20.29
CA ARG A 20 16.73 17.96 21.64
C ARG A 20 17.45 19.04 22.46
N PHE A 21 16.78 19.62 23.44
CA PHE A 21 17.43 20.44 24.44
C PHE A 21 18.35 19.51 25.24
N GLU A 22 19.65 19.55 24.97
CA GLU A 22 20.65 19.04 25.90
C GLU A 22 20.66 19.96 27.12
N SER A 23 20.04 19.50 28.20
CA SER A 23 20.18 20.10 29.52
C SER A 23 21.57 19.73 30.05
N THR A 24 22.43 20.72 30.24
CA THR A 24 23.62 20.62 31.07
C THR A 24 23.21 20.41 32.53
N ALA A 25 22.88 19.16 32.87
CA ALA A 25 22.75 18.76 34.26
C ALA A 25 24.15 18.76 34.89
N ALA A 26 24.40 19.77 35.72
CA ALA A 26 25.54 19.77 36.63
C ALA A 26 25.50 18.48 37.46
N LYS A 27 26.61 17.73 37.46
CA LYS A 27 26.81 16.56 38.34
C LYS A 27 26.49 16.95 39.77
N ALA A 28 25.43 16.36 40.34
CA ALA A 28 25.19 16.40 41.76
C ALA A 28 26.34 15.66 42.46
N ALA A 29 27.14 16.40 43.23
CA ALA A 29 28.11 15.82 44.15
C ALA A 29 27.36 15.11 45.29
N GLU A 30 27.86 13.95 45.71
CA GLU A 30 27.38 13.21 46.87
C GLU A 30 27.32 14.09 48.13
N PRO A 31 26.31 13.95 49.00
CA PRO A 31 26.29 14.68 50.25
C PRO A 31 27.29 14.06 51.23
N ALA A 32 28.30 14.85 51.60
CA ALA A 32 29.21 14.54 52.70
C ALA A 32 28.44 14.40 54.03
N ALA A 33 28.89 13.45 54.85
CA ALA A 33 28.32 13.09 56.14
C ALA A 33 28.18 14.28 57.10
N ALA A 34 27.03 14.35 57.78
CA ALA A 34 26.73 15.34 58.81
C ALA A 34 27.51 15.06 60.11
N PRO A 35 28.03 16.09 60.83
CA PRO A 35 28.45 15.94 62.20
C PRO A 35 27.26 16.02 63.18
N LYS A 36 27.39 15.30 64.29
CA LYS A 36 26.43 15.21 65.41
C LYS A 36 26.57 16.40 66.38
N GLU A 37 25.44 16.68 67.05
CA GLU A 37 25.27 17.46 68.31
C GLU A 37 25.45 19.00 68.20
N ALA A 38 24.71 19.89 68.86
CA ALA A 38 23.72 19.81 69.95
C ALA A 38 22.75 21.02 69.92
N ALA A 39 21.55 20.79 70.46
CA ALA A 39 20.66 21.68 71.21
C ALA A 39 20.42 23.18 70.83
N SER A 40 19.12 23.44 70.68
CA SER A 40 18.33 24.56 71.23
C SER A 40 18.16 25.83 70.39
N GLY A 41 16.87 26.15 70.14
CA GLY A 41 16.40 27.53 69.98
C GLY A 41 15.89 27.92 68.59
N GLY A 42 14.58 27.74 68.38
CA GLY A 42 13.70 28.69 67.68
C GLY A 42 13.98 29.04 66.21
N GLY A 43 13.12 28.58 65.31
CA GLY A 43 12.94 29.18 63.99
C GLY A 43 12.55 28.19 62.90
N PHE A 44 11.25 28.07 62.61
CA PHE A 44 10.76 27.47 61.37
C PHE A 44 11.23 28.33 60.19
N ALA A 45 12.36 27.96 59.58
CA ALA A 45 12.74 28.44 58.27
C ALA A 45 13.16 27.22 57.45
N MET A 46 12.18 26.50 56.88
CA MET A 46 12.47 25.72 55.68
C MET A 46 13.11 26.70 54.68
N PRO A 47 14.31 26.44 54.14
CA PRO A 47 14.94 27.37 53.24
C PRO A 47 14.02 27.54 52.03
N LEU A 48 13.63 28.78 51.73
CA LEU A 48 12.78 29.15 50.59
C LEU A 48 13.20 28.43 49.28
N ALA A 49 14.49 28.13 49.15
CA ALA A 49 15.10 27.37 48.06
C ALA A 49 14.53 25.94 47.88
N LEU A 50 14.31 25.18 48.95
CA LEU A 50 13.74 23.82 48.89
C LEU A 50 12.25 23.83 48.49
N MET A 51 11.49 24.82 48.96
CA MET A 51 10.10 25.03 48.51
C MET A 51 10.03 25.46 47.05
N SER A 52 10.98 26.31 46.60
CA SER A 52 11.03 26.75 45.19
C SER A 52 11.40 25.63 44.20
N LEU A 53 12.28 24.71 44.60
CA LEU A 53 12.62 23.52 43.82
C LEU A 53 11.47 22.51 43.78
N GLY A 54 10.76 22.30 44.90
CA GLY A 54 9.55 21.46 44.94
C GLY A 54 8.42 22.03 44.09
N GLY A 55 8.21 23.35 44.11
CA GLY A 55 7.24 24.04 43.25
C GLY A 55 7.59 23.94 41.77
N ALA A 56 8.85 24.14 41.40
CA ALA A 56 9.31 23.99 40.01
C ALA A 56 9.20 22.54 39.51
N ALA A 57 9.56 21.56 40.35
CA ALA A 57 9.40 20.14 40.02
C ALA A 57 7.93 19.75 39.87
N TYR A 58 7.05 20.25 40.75
CA TYR A 58 5.60 20.03 40.64
C TYR A 58 5.03 20.63 39.36
N VAL A 59 5.35 21.89 39.04
CA VAL A 59 4.91 22.53 37.80
C VAL A 59 5.43 21.79 36.57
N TYR A 60 6.67 21.31 36.60
CA TYR A 60 7.24 20.51 35.53
C TYR A 60 6.48 19.19 35.32
N LEU A 61 6.24 18.43 36.40
CA LEU A 61 5.50 17.17 36.34
C LEU A 61 4.03 17.36 35.95
N ASP A 62 3.36 18.39 36.44
CA ASP A 62 2.00 18.77 36.04
C ASP A 62 1.94 19.19 34.57
N SER A 63 2.92 19.96 34.10
CA SER A 63 3.04 20.33 32.69
C SER A 63 3.27 19.11 31.80
N GLN A 64 4.13 18.18 32.22
CA GLN A 64 4.38 16.93 31.49
C GLN A 64 3.10 16.09 31.40
N SER A 65 2.41 15.90 32.52
CA SER A 65 1.12 15.17 32.56
C SER A 65 0.06 15.79 31.64
N LYS A 66 -0.05 17.13 31.62
CA LYS A 66 -0.96 17.83 30.71
C LYS A 66 -0.56 17.70 29.25
N MET A 67 0.74 17.73 28.94
CA MET A 67 1.24 17.49 27.58
C MET A 67 0.95 16.05 27.13
N ASP A 68 1.16 15.07 27.98
CA ASP A 68 0.89 13.65 27.68
C ASP A 68 -0.62 13.42 27.46
N ALA A 69 -1.47 14.02 28.30
CA ALA A 69 -2.93 13.96 28.13
C ALA A 69 -3.40 14.65 26.83
N MET A 70 -2.78 15.77 26.46
CA MET A 70 -3.07 16.46 25.21
C MET A 70 -2.61 15.64 24.00
N ALA A 71 -1.43 15.03 24.07
CA ALA A 71 -0.91 14.14 23.03
C ALA A 71 -1.86 12.94 22.81
N ALA A 72 -2.27 12.27 23.90
CA ALA A 72 -3.23 11.17 23.82
C ALA A 72 -4.57 11.59 23.20
N LYS A 73 -5.04 12.81 23.49
CA LYS A 73 -6.26 13.36 22.88
C LYS A 73 -6.09 13.65 21.38
N VAL A 74 -4.93 14.16 20.97
CA VAL A 74 -4.61 14.38 19.55
C VAL A 74 -4.58 13.04 18.81
N ASP A 75 -3.93 12.02 19.37
CA ASP A 75 -3.89 10.68 18.78
C ASP A 75 -5.29 10.09 18.65
N SER A 76 -6.13 10.20 19.69
CA SER A 76 -7.51 9.73 19.65
C SER A 76 -8.33 10.41 18.54
N LEU A 77 -8.22 11.73 18.40
CA LEU A 77 -8.90 12.48 17.33
C LEU A 77 -8.35 12.13 15.95
N GLN A 78 -7.05 11.85 15.85
CA GLN A 78 -6.42 11.42 14.60
C GLN A 78 -6.94 10.04 14.17
N VAL A 79 -7.06 9.08 15.10
CA VAL A 79 -7.67 7.76 14.83
C VAL A 79 -9.11 7.92 14.38
N GLU A 80 -9.91 8.75 15.07
CA GLU A 80 -11.31 9.00 14.70
C GLU A 80 -11.44 9.62 13.31
N LEU A 81 -10.63 10.64 13.00
CA LEU A 81 -10.63 11.30 11.69
C LEU A 81 -10.24 10.32 10.57
N SER A 82 -9.19 9.54 10.78
CA SER A 82 -8.73 8.54 9.81
C SER A 82 -9.74 7.41 9.63
N GLY A 83 -10.44 6.98 10.68
CA GLY A 83 -11.47 5.95 10.61
C GLY A 83 -12.78 6.38 9.94
N LYS A 84 -13.11 7.68 10.00
CA LYS A 84 -14.32 8.24 9.36
C LYS A 84 -14.13 8.63 7.89
N THR A 85 -12.93 8.48 7.35
CA THR A 85 -12.60 8.92 5.98
C THR A 85 -11.96 7.80 5.19
N ASN A 86 -12.67 7.30 4.20
CA ASN A 86 -12.08 6.45 3.17
C ASN A 86 -11.30 7.33 2.17
N SER A 87 -10.12 6.86 1.74
CA SER A 87 -9.34 7.53 0.70
C SER A 87 -8.53 6.54 -0.12
N ALA A 88 -8.77 6.53 -1.43
CA ALA A 88 -8.16 5.60 -2.38
C ALA A 88 -7.22 6.32 -3.36
N PHE A 89 -6.24 5.57 -3.86
CA PHE A 89 -5.50 5.88 -5.07
C PHE A 89 -6.14 5.15 -6.25
N VAL A 90 -6.34 5.86 -7.35
CA VAL A 90 -7.02 5.34 -8.55
C VAL A 90 -6.20 5.76 -9.75
N PHE A 91 -6.09 4.91 -10.77
CA PHE A 91 -5.57 5.35 -12.06
C PHE A 91 -6.29 4.73 -13.24
N ILE A 92 -6.36 5.49 -14.32
CA ILE A 92 -6.74 5.02 -15.65
C ILE A 92 -5.53 4.31 -16.23
N LYS A 93 -5.74 3.07 -16.69
CA LYS A 93 -4.70 2.21 -17.25
C LYS A 93 -4.26 2.72 -18.63
N PRO A 94 -3.03 2.40 -19.08
CA PRO A 94 -2.49 2.93 -20.34
C PRO A 94 -3.35 2.70 -21.57
N HIS A 95 -3.95 1.51 -21.73
CA HIS A 95 -4.84 1.24 -22.86
C HIS A 95 -6.04 2.20 -22.92
N ALA A 96 -6.53 2.67 -21.77
CA ALA A 96 -7.68 3.58 -21.68
C ALA A 96 -7.28 5.05 -21.80
N CYS A 97 -5.99 5.39 -21.59
CA CYS A 97 -5.45 6.72 -21.88
C CYS A 97 -5.25 6.99 -23.38
N LYS A 98 -5.36 5.97 -24.24
CA LYS A 98 -5.20 6.07 -25.71
C LYS A 98 -6.46 6.51 -26.45
N GLY A 99 -7.56 6.69 -25.73
CA GLY A 99 -8.83 7.12 -26.32
C GLY A 99 -8.82 8.59 -26.77
N LYS A 100 -10.01 9.10 -27.07
CA LYS A 100 -10.23 10.53 -27.26
C LYS A 100 -9.80 11.27 -25.97
N PRO A 101 -8.91 12.28 -26.04
CA PRO A 101 -8.43 12.96 -24.84
C PRO A 101 -9.55 13.47 -23.93
N GLY A 102 -9.46 13.19 -22.63
CA GLY A 102 -10.44 13.63 -21.62
C GLY A 102 -11.72 12.81 -21.55
N SER A 103 -11.94 11.84 -22.47
CA SER A 103 -13.22 11.12 -22.53
C SER A 103 -13.36 10.08 -21.41
N VAL A 104 -12.31 9.32 -21.11
CA VAL A 104 -12.33 8.33 -20.01
C VAL A 104 -12.25 9.04 -18.66
N GLU A 105 -11.45 10.10 -18.58
CA GLU A 105 -11.36 10.99 -17.42
C GLU A 105 -12.73 11.55 -17.04
N SER A 106 -13.53 11.98 -18.03
CA SER A 106 -14.89 12.46 -17.80
C SER A 106 -15.83 11.37 -17.25
N VAL A 107 -15.69 10.12 -17.71
CA VAL A 107 -16.46 8.98 -17.17
C VAL A 107 -16.09 8.72 -15.71
N VAL A 108 -14.80 8.71 -15.40
CA VAL A 108 -14.27 8.46 -14.05
C VAL A 108 -14.68 9.58 -13.09
N GLU A 109 -14.35 10.83 -13.44
CA GLU A 109 -14.63 12.01 -12.61
C GLU A 109 -16.14 12.24 -12.44
N GLY A 110 -16.93 12.01 -13.50
CA GLY A 110 -18.39 12.07 -13.44
C GLY A 110 -18.96 11.04 -12.48
N LYS A 111 -18.52 9.79 -12.57
CA LYS A 111 -19.01 8.73 -11.67
C LYS A 111 -18.60 8.98 -10.21
N PHE A 112 -17.40 9.47 -9.95
CA PHE A 112 -16.99 9.86 -8.60
C PHE A 112 -17.89 10.96 -8.04
N LYS A 113 -18.14 12.00 -8.81
CA LYS A 113 -19.05 13.09 -8.40
C LYS A 113 -20.45 12.56 -8.09
N ASP A 114 -21.02 11.74 -8.96
CA ASP A 114 -22.38 11.19 -8.80
C ASP A 114 -22.50 10.25 -7.58
N SER A 115 -21.38 9.64 -7.17
CA SER A 115 -21.30 8.77 -5.99
C SER A 115 -20.85 9.49 -4.72
N GLY A 116 -20.77 10.83 -4.72
CA GLY A 116 -20.36 11.61 -3.53
C GLY A 116 -18.87 11.49 -3.18
N ILE A 117 -18.05 11.00 -4.11
CA ILE A 117 -16.61 10.83 -3.95
C ILE A 117 -15.91 12.11 -4.42
N ARG A 118 -15.10 12.70 -3.55
CA ARG A 118 -14.32 13.89 -3.87
C ARG A 118 -12.97 13.51 -4.44
N VAL A 119 -12.64 14.01 -5.63
CA VAL A 119 -11.27 14.01 -6.16
C VAL A 119 -10.44 15.01 -5.34
N THR A 120 -9.41 14.53 -4.67
CA THR A 120 -8.53 15.36 -3.81
C THR A 120 -7.29 15.86 -4.54
N ASP A 121 -6.79 15.09 -5.50
CA ASP A 121 -5.67 15.47 -6.36
C ASP A 121 -5.68 14.60 -7.62
N LYS A 122 -4.99 15.04 -8.68
CA LYS A 122 -4.83 14.27 -9.91
C LYS A 122 -3.56 14.66 -10.66
N GLY A 123 -3.04 13.72 -11.43
CA GLY A 123 -1.86 13.95 -12.26
C GLY A 123 -1.62 12.83 -13.26
N GLU A 124 -0.48 12.90 -13.92
CA GLU A 124 -0.08 11.94 -14.94
C GLU A 124 1.29 11.38 -14.59
N TYR A 125 1.53 10.11 -14.94
CA TYR A 125 2.87 9.55 -15.00
C TYR A 125 3.11 8.97 -16.38
N THR A 126 4.24 9.34 -16.96
CA THR A 126 4.75 8.79 -18.22
C THR A 126 5.35 7.40 -18.02
N ALA A 127 5.43 6.61 -19.09
CA ALA A 127 6.09 5.31 -19.08
C ALA A 127 7.54 5.38 -18.56
N GLU A 128 8.26 6.42 -18.93
CA GLU A 128 9.65 6.64 -18.52
C GLU A 128 9.77 6.89 -17.01
N GLU A 129 8.83 7.64 -16.43
CA GLU A 129 8.76 7.85 -14.98
C GLU A 129 8.37 6.56 -14.24
N ILE A 130 7.40 5.82 -14.77
CA ILE A 130 6.97 4.54 -14.20
C ILE A 130 8.12 3.54 -14.17
N ASP A 131 8.86 3.41 -15.27
CA ASP A 131 9.98 2.49 -15.40
C ASP A 131 11.15 2.91 -14.49
N LYS A 132 11.55 4.18 -14.55
CA LYS A 132 12.66 4.72 -13.76
C LYS A 132 12.46 4.55 -12.25
N ASN A 133 11.24 4.77 -11.77
CA ASN A 133 10.93 4.70 -10.34
C ASN A 133 10.38 3.33 -9.92
N MET A 134 10.27 2.37 -10.86
CA MET A 134 9.74 1.03 -10.61
C MET A 134 8.32 1.03 -10.02
N PHE A 135 7.50 2.04 -10.35
CA PHE A 135 6.21 2.22 -9.70
C PHE A 135 5.29 1.01 -9.90
N ILE A 136 5.25 0.46 -11.11
CA ILE A 136 4.39 -0.69 -11.42
C ILE A 136 4.94 -2.00 -10.84
N ASP A 137 6.27 -2.10 -10.69
CA ASP A 137 6.93 -3.25 -10.08
C ASP A 137 6.62 -3.31 -8.58
N ASN A 138 6.71 -2.17 -7.89
CA ASN A 138 6.37 -2.07 -6.48
C ASN A 138 4.87 -2.25 -6.24
N HIS A 139 4.03 -1.60 -7.05
CA HIS A 139 2.58 -1.72 -6.96
C HIS A 139 2.09 -3.16 -7.12
N TYR A 140 2.70 -3.93 -8.00
CA TYR A 140 2.43 -5.37 -8.16
C TYR A 140 3.52 -6.24 -7.52
N GLY A 141 4.17 -5.79 -6.43
CA GLY A 141 5.36 -6.42 -5.85
C GLY A 141 5.21 -7.91 -5.54
N ALA A 142 4.04 -8.32 -5.03
CA ALA A 142 3.74 -9.73 -4.77
C ALA A 142 3.72 -10.59 -6.06
N ILE A 143 3.26 -10.03 -7.19
CA ILE A 143 3.22 -10.70 -8.50
C ILE A 143 4.61 -10.67 -9.14
N ALA A 144 5.24 -9.49 -9.11
CA ALA A 144 6.55 -9.20 -9.67
C ALA A 144 7.63 -10.10 -9.06
N SER A 145 7.67 -10.17 -7.73
CA SER A 145 8.65 -11.00 -7.01
C SER A 145 8.60 -12.46 -7.46
N LYS A 146 7.41 -13.04 -7.62
CA LYS A 146 7.22 -14.42 -8.06
C LYS A 146 7.46 -14.62 -9.56
N ALA A 147 7.33 -13.56 -10.36
CA ALA A 147 7.53 -13.61 -11.81
C ALA A 147 8.99 -13.41 -12.23
N VAL A 148 9.76 -12.59 -11.51
CA VAL A 148 11.10 -12.15 -11.98
C VAL A 148 12.21 -12.15 -10.92
N LYS A 149 11.89 -12.30 -9.62
CA LYS A 149 12.90 -12.22 -8.54
C LYS A 149 13.17 -13.58 -7.88
N LEU A 150 12.14 -14.22 -7.35
CA LEU A 150 12.24 -15.48 -6.61
C LEU A 150 12.55 -16.63 -7.56
N LYS A 151 13.46 -17.51 -7.14
CA LYS A 151 13.71 -18.79 -7.80
C LYS A 151 12.63 -19.80 -7.41
N PRO A 152 12.42 -20.86 -8.23
CA PRO A 152 11.41 -21.88 -7.97
C PRO A 152 11.47 -22.49 -6.57
N SER A 153 12.67 -22.73 -6.04
CA SER A 153 12.89 -23.26 -4.69
C SER A 153 12.54 -22.28 -3.56
N GLU A 154 12.42 -21.00 -3.85
CA GLU A 154 12.07 -19.94 -2.89
C GLU A 154 10.56 -19.63 -2.90
N LEU A 155 9.80 -20.25 -3.81
CA LEU A 155 8.36 -20.08 -3.91
C LEU A 155 7.66 -20.84 -2.77
N ASN A 156 7.07 -20.10 -1.83
CA ASN A 156 6.24 -20.68 -0.79
C ASN A 156 4.83 -20.98 -1.32
N VAL A 157 4.63 -22.17 -1.90
CA VAL A 157 3.31 -22.65 -2.33
C VAL A 157 2.59 -23.28 -1.13
N PRO A 158 1.41 -22.76 -0.71
CA PRO A 158 0.64 -23.35 0.38
C PRO A 158 0.25 -24.81 0.10
N GLU A 159 0.09 -25.63 1.14
CA GLU A 159 -0.31 -27.04 0.99
C GLU A 159 -1.61 -27.23 0.18
N LYS A 160 -2.58 -26.31 0.33
CA LYS A 160 -3.78 -26.28 -0.53
C LYS A 160 -3.42 -26.08 -2.00
N GLY A 161 -2.49 -25.19 -2.29
CA GLY A 161 -1.98 -24.92 -3.63
C GLY A 161 -1.23 -26.13 -4.22
N LYS A 162 -0.41 -26.83 -3.42
CA LYS A 162 0.24 -28.08 -3.85
C LYS A 162 -0.77 -29.16 -4.23
N LYS A 163 -1.83 -29.34 -3.44
CA LYS A 163 -2.93 -30.26 -3.76
C LYS A 163 -3.68 -29.86 -5.04
N GLN A 164 -3.92 -28.57 -5.24
CA GLN A 164 -4.51 -28.05 -6.48
C GLN A 164 -3.60 -28.28 -7.69
N PHE A 165 -2.30 -28.12 -7.51
CA PHE A 165 -1.31 -28.42 -8.55
C PHE A 165 -1.35 -29.89 -8.96
N GLU A 166 -1.27 -30.80 -7.98
CA GLU A 166 -1.32 -32.23 -8.24
C GLU A 166 -2.64 -32.65 -8.90
N GLY A 167 -3.76 -32.12 -8.42
CA GLY A 167 -5.07 -32.39 -9.03
C GLY A 167 -5.20 -31.88 -10.47
N ALA A 168 -4.59 -30.72 -10.79
CA ALA A 168 -4.67 -30.14 -12.13
C ALA A 168 -3.69 -30.80 -13.13
N PHE A 169 -2.49 -31.16 -12.67
CA PHE A 169 -1.39 -31.57 -13.56
C PHE A 169 -1.00 -33.03 -13.45
N GLY A 170 -1.47 -33.76 -12.43
CA GLY A 170 -1.12 -35.16 -12.19
C GLY A 170 0.33 -35.39 -11.73
N GLU A 171 1.07 -34.33 -11.40
CA GLU A 171 2.44 -34.38 -10.87
C GLU A 171 2.47 -33.65 -9.52
N SER A 172 3.19 -34.18 -8.52
CA SER A 172 3.33 -33.48 -7.24
C SER A 172 4.27 -32.26 -7.38
N TRP A 173 4.01 -31.21 -6.60
CA TRP A 173 4.84 -29.99 -6.61
C TRP A 173 6.31 -30.29 -6.34
N ASP A 174 6.59 -31.12 -5.32
CA ASP A 174 7.96 -31.45 -4.93
C ASP A 174 8.69 -32.26 -6.02
N SER A 175 7.96 -33.11 -6.76
CA SER A 175 8.52 -33.87 -7.90
C SER A 175 8.93 -32.94 -9.05
N VAL A 176 8.08 -31.98 -9.42
CA VAL A 176 8.40 -31.07 -10.54
C VAL A 176 9.50 -30.07 -10.20
N ILE A 177 9.64 -29.69 -8.92
CA ILE A 177 10.77 -28.91 -8.42
C ILE A 177 12.06 -29.73 -8.50
N ALA A 178 12.05 -30.96 -7.98
CA ALA A 178 13.20 -31.86 -8.03
C ALA A 178 13.63 -32.18 -9.48
N ALA A 179 12.67 -32.27 -10.40
CA ALA A 179 12.90 -32.48 -11.83
C ALA A 179 13.34 -31.19 -12.58
N GLY A 180 13.42 -30.04 -11.91
CA GLY A 180 13.81 -28.78 -12.55
C GLY A 180 12.84 -28.29 -13.62
N LYS A 181 11.53 -28.57 -13.47
CA LYS A 181 10.48 -28.19 -14.43
C LYS A 181 9.77 -26.88 -14.10
N VAL A 182 10.03 -26.28 -12.94
CA VAL A 182 9.36 -25.05 -12.49
C VAL A 182 10.26 -23.85 -12.73
N TYR A 183 9.70 -22.76 -13.24
CA TYR A 183 10.39 -21.53 -13.58
C TYR A 183 9.54 -20.31 -13.20
N ASN A 184 10.18 -19.22 -12.79
CA ASN A 184 9.52 -17.92 -12.84
C ASN A 184 9.40 -17.45 -14.31
N ALA A 185 8.61 -16.40 -14.57
CA ALA A 185 8.38 -15.91 -15.92
C ALA A 185 9.67 -15.53 -16.65
N LYS A 186 10.61 -14.86 -15.98
CA LYS A 186 11.90 -14.43 -16.56
C LYS A 186 12.76 -15.64 -16.97
N ASP A 187 12.98 -16.56 -16.06
CA ASP A 187 13.81 -17.75 -16.29
C ASP A 187 13.16 -18.67 -17.34
N ALA A 188 11.82 -18.73 -17.39
CA ALA A 188 11.10 -19.45 -18.44
C ALA A 188 11.30 -18.83 -19.82
N ALA A 189 11.32 -17.50 -19.91
CA ALA A 189 11.61 -16.76 -21.14
C ALA A 189 13.00 -17.13 -21.68
N GLU A 190 14.01 -17.04 -20.80
CA GLU A 190 15.39 -17.42 -21.12
C GLU A 190 15.50 -18.89 -21.57
N LYS A 191 14.85 -19.81 -20.85
CA LYS A 191 14.91 -21.25 -21.18
C LYS A 191 14.22 -21.59 -22.50
N LEU A 192 13.13 -20.91 -22.84
CA LEU A 192 12.35 -21.17 -24.04
C LEU A 192 12.85 -20.36 -25.26
N GLY A 193 13.81 -19.45 -25.07
CA GLY A 193 14.25 -18.53 -26.12
C GLY A 193 13.15 -17.56 -26.54
N LEU A 194 12.30 -17.16 -25.60
CA LEU A 194 11.16 -16.26 -25.81
C LEU A 194 11.43 -14.92 -25.13
N ASP A 195 10.86 -13.85 -25.68
CA ASP A 195 10.76 -12.57 -25.00
C ASP A 195 9.47 -12.50 -24.14
N ALA A 196 9.23 -11.34 -23.54
CA ALA A 196 8.02 -11.11 -22.73
C ALA A 196 6.72 -11.39 -23.51
N ALA A 197 6.67 -10.94 -24.77
CA ALA A 197 5.52 -11.13 -25.64
C ALA A 197 5.31 -12.61 -26.00
N GLY A 198 6.39 -13.35 -26.26
CA GLY A 198 6.37 -14.77 -26.54
C GLY A 198 5.85 -15.59 -25.36
N ILE A 199 6.35 -15.32 -24.14
CA ILE A 199 5.84 -15.98 -22.92
C ILE A 199 4.35 -15.66 -22.71
N ASN A 200 3.93 -14.41 -22.88
CA ASN A 200 2.53 -14.03 -22.72
C ASN A 200 1.63 -14.64 -23.80
N SER A 201 2.14 -14.82 -25.03
CA SER A 201 1.43 -15.51 -26.10
C SER A 201 1.15 -16.97 -25.73
N GLU A 202 2.14 -17.69 -25.20
CA GLU A 202 1.92 -19.04 -24.69
C GLU A 202 0.98 -19.06 -23.47
N TRP A 203 1.15 -18.12 -22.55
CA TRP A 203 0.29 -17.98 -21.37
C TRP A 203 -1.17 -17.73 -21.72
N SER A 204 -1.44 -16.93 -22.75
CA SER A 204 -2.80 -16.56 -23.17
C SER A 204 -3.59 -17.73 -23.78
N LYS A 205 -2.92 -18.83 -24.14
CA LYS A 205 -3.55 -20.07 -24.62
C LYS A 205 -4.05 -20.94 -23.47
N LEU A 206 -3.62 -20.66 -22.24
CA LEU A 206 -3.96 -21.47 -21.07
C LEU A 206 -5.40 -21.21 -20.61
N THR A 207 -6.05 -22.28 -20.19
CA THR A 207 -7.39 -22.35 -19.63
C THR A 207 -7.33 -22.58 -18.11
N ARG A 208 -7.98 -21.68 -17.36
CA ARG A 208 -8.09 -21.81 -15.90
C ARG A 208 -8.73 -23.14 -15.50
N GLY A 209 -8.16 -23.77 -14.48
CA GLY A 209 -8.62 -25.05 -13.95
C GLY A 209 -8.16 -26.28 -14.75
N LYS A 210 -7.49 -26.08 -15.89
CA LYS A 210 -6.89 -27.15 -16.69
C LYS A 210 -5.36 -27.06 -16.66
N ASP A 211 -4.81 -26.09 -17.38
CA ASP A 211 -3.38 -25.87 -17.54
C ASP A 211 -2.92 -24.55 -16.88
N LEU A 212 -3.84 -23.83 -16.21
CA LEU A 212 -3.57 -22.65 -15.41
C LEU A 212 -4.31 -22.73 -14.06
N ILE A 213 -3.58 -22.58 -12.96
CA ILE A 213 -4.13 -22.56 -11.61
C ILE A 213 -3.72 -21.29 -10.84
N LYS A 214 -4.56 -20.89 -9.88
CA LYS A 214 -4.31 -19.78 -8.95
C LYS A 214 -4.10 -20.35 -7.54
N PHE A 215 -2.90 -20.19 -6.99
CA PHE A 215 -2.58 -20.62 -5.63
C PHE A 215 -3.13 -19.67 -4.56
N GLY A 216 -3.25 -18.38 -4.89
CA GLY A 216 -3.70 -17.32 -3.98
C GLY A 216 -3.65 -15.94 -4.65
N GLY A 217 -3.84 -14.86 -3.89
CA GLY A 217 -3.69 -13.48 -4.35
C GLY A 217 -2.39 -13.29 -5.15
N GLY A 218 -2.51 -12.84 -6.41
CA GLY A 218 -1.35 -12.58 -7.27
C GLY A 218 -0.41 -13.76 -7.59
N PHE A 219 -0.78 -15.01 -7.29
CA PHE A 219 0.09 -16.18 -7.46
C PHE A 219 -0.54 -17.24 -8.36
N TYR A 220 -0.02 -17.35 -9.58
CA TYR A 220 -0.52 -18.21 -10.64
C TYR A 220 0.57 -19.14 -11.18
N CYS A 221 0.18 -20.36 -11.51
CA CYS A 221 1.03 -21.35 -12.17
C CYS A 221 0.37 -21.83 -13.46
N GLY A 222 1.06 -21.66 -14.59
CA GLY A 222 0.63 -22.14 -15.90
C GLY A 222 1.58 -23.19 -16.45
N LYS A 223 1.05 -24.25 -17.07
CA LYS A 223 1.86 -25.24 -17.80
C LYS A 223 2.09 -24.75 -19.22
N VAL A 224 3.30 -24.28 -19.52
CA VAL A 224 3.70 -23.84 -20.86
C VAL A 224 4.61 -24.90 -21.44
N LYS A 225 4.13 -25.59 -22.49
CA LYS A 225 4.82 -26.77 -23.06
C LYS A 225 5.07 -27.81 -21.94
N ASP A 226 6.32 -28.18 -21.70
CA ASP A 226 6.72 -29.18 -20.70
C ASP A 226 7.19 -28.59 -19.37
N ILE A 227 7.03 -27.27 -19.17
CA ILE A 227 7.44 -26.57 -17.94
C ILE A 227 6.28 -25.86 -17.25
N TYR A 228 6.48 -25.54 -15.97
CA TYR A 228 5.54 -24.79 -15.13
C TYR A 228 6.07 -23.38 -14.92
N VAL A 229 5.32 -22.39 -15.34
CA VAL A 229 5.71 -20.98 -15.32
C VAL A 229 4.89 -20.25 -14.27
N MET A 230 5.56 -19.49 -13.39
CA MET A 230 4.88 -18.62 -12.43
C MET A 230 4.59 -17.26 -13.04
N ASN A 231 3.35 -16.79 -12.92
CA ASN A 231 2.92 -15.44 -13.31
C ASN A 231 3.42 -15.02 -14.71
N GLY A 232 3.34 -15.89 -15.72
CA GLY A 232 3.90 -15.65 -17.06
C GLY A 232 3.36 -14.43 -17.80
N PHE A 233 2.18 -13.92 -17.42
CA PHE A 233 1.63 -12.67 -17.95
C PHE A 233 2.37 -11.40 -17.48
N TYR A 234 3.13 -11.48 -16.37
CA TYR A 234 3.62 -10.30 -15.66
C TYR A 234 4.52 -9.41 -16.52
N MET A 235 5.43 -10.00 -17.30
CA MET A 235 6.37 -9.22 -18.10
C MET A 235 5.66 -8.39 -19.19
N SER A 236 4.63 -8.95 -19.84
CA SER A 236 3.80 -8.20 -20.78
C SER A 236 2.90 -7.18 -20.09
N MET A 237 2.38 -7.51 -18.91
CA MET A 237 1.64 -6.55 -18.09
C MET A 237 2.52 -5.34 -17.76
N ARG A 238 3.75 -5.55 -17.27
CA ARG A 238 4.72 -4.48 -16.99
C ARG A 238 5.00 -3.64 -18.25
N ALA A 239 5.24 -4.29 -19.39
CA ALA A 239 5.50 -3.61 -20.65
C ALA A 239 4.36 -2.67 -21.07
N ALA A 240 3.10 -3.00 -20.77
CA ALA A 240 1.96 -2.14 -21.05
C ALA A 240 1.99 -0.78 -20.32
N TYR A 241 2.77 -0.67 -19.22
CA TYR A 241 2.97 0.57 -18.47
C TYR A 241 4.30 1.26 -18.78
N CYS A 242 5.33 0.50 -19.16
CA CYS A 242 6.68 1.02 -19.34
C CYS A 242 7.10 1.23 -20.81
N ASN A 243 6.29 0.80 -21.79
CA ASN A 243 6.61 1.04 -23.20
C ASN A 243 6.57 2.54 -23.53
N PRO A 244 7.48 3.05 -24.38
CA PRO A 244 7.51 4.46 -24.73
C PRO A 244 6.17 4.98 -25.25
N GLY A 245 5.74 6.14 -24.74
CA GLY A 245 4.46 6.75 -25.09
C GLY A 245 3.25 6.22 -24.32
N GLU A 246 3.40 5.19 -23.49
CA GLU A 246 2.39 4.82 -22.50
C GLU A 246 2.34 5.83 -21.35
N LYS A 247 1.20 5.90 -20.66
CA LYS A 247 1.01 6.75 -19.49
C LYS A 247 -0.14 6.26 -18.64
N ILE A 248 -0.23 6.75 -17.40
CA ILE A 248 -1.43 6.65 -16.58
C ILE A 248 -1.94 8.03 -16.21
N GLN A 249 -3.25 8.17 -16.07
CA GLN A 249 -3.87 9.31 -15.40
C GLN A 249 -4.29 8.86 -14.00
N TRP A 250 -3.72 9.44 -12.95
CA TRP A 250 -4.01 9.06 -11.57
C TRP A 250 -4.85 10.10 -10.85
N TYR A 251 -5.51 9.64 -9.79
CA TYR A 251 -6.35 10.39 -8.88
C TYR A 251 -6.09 9.95 -7.44
N THR A 252 -6.12 10.89 -6.51
CA THR A 252 -6.48 10.59 -5.12
C THR A 252 -7.92 11.00 -4.90
N VAL A 253 -8.66 10.17 -4.18
CA VAL A 253 -10.07 10.41 -3.87
C VAL A 253 -10.33 10.22 -2.38
N SER A 254 -11.38 10.86 -1.87
CA SER A 254 -11.82 10.72 -0.47
C SER A 254 -13.33 10.81 -0.34
N TRP A 255 -13.91 10.06 0.60
CA TRP A 255 -15.32 10.11 0.96
C TRP A 255 -15.54 9.69 2.44
N PRO A 256 -16.67 10.04 3.07
CA PRO A 256 -17.00 9.56 4.41
C PRO A 256 -17.23 8.05 4.42
N SER A 257 -16.64 7.31 5.37
CA SER A 257 -16.76 5.85 5.42
C SER A 257 -18.19 5.37 5.73
N ASP A 258 -19.01 6.20 6.37
CA ASP A 258 -20.41 5.93 6.66
C ASP A 258 -21.37 6.24 5.48
N ALA A 259 -20.88 6.88 4.42
CA ALA A 259 -21.67 7.24 3.25
C ALA A 259 -21.56 6.22 2.10
N LEU A 260 -20.43 5.54 1.98
CA LEU A 260 -20.14 4.54 0.94
C LEU A 260 -19.06 3.59 1.46
N SER A 261 -19.39 2.30 1.57
CA SER A 261 -18.43 1.29 1.98
C SER A 261 -17.33 1.10 0.91
N TRP A 262 -16.17 0.63 1.32
CA TRP A 262 -15.09 0.30 0.40
C TRP A 262 -15.49 -0.80 -0.59
N GLU A 263 -16.25 -1.80 -0.11
CA GLU A 263 -16.84 -2.85 -0.94
C GLU A 263 -17.70 -2.26 -2.07
N ASP A 264 -18.61 -1.32 -1.77
CA ASP A 264 -19.45 -0.67 -2.79
C ASP A 264 -18.66 0.29 -3.69
N PHE A 265 -17.63 0.95 -3.15
CA PHE A 265 -16.71 1.72 -3.98
C PHE A 265 -16.06 0.84 -5.06
N ARG A 266 -15.62 -0.38 -4.72
CA ARG A 266 -15.02 -1.30 -5.71
C ARG A 266 -16.05 -2.02 -6.57
N GLY A 267 -17.11 -2.55 -5.96
CA GLY A 267 -18.12 -3.36 -6.63
C GLY A 267 -19.10 -2.55 -7.47
N SER A 268 -19.64 -1.48 -6.89
CA SER A 268 -20.77 -0.72 -7.45
C SER A 268 -20.31 0.53 -8.22
N VAL A 269 -19.30 1.24 -7.72
CA VAL A 269 -18.78 2.46 -8.36
C VAL A 269 -17.75 2.11 -9.45
N LEU A 270 -16.69 1.41 -9.08
CA LEU A 270 -15.63 1.02 -10.03
C LEU A 270 -16.11 -0.09 -10.97
N GLY A 271 -16.70 -1.16 -10.42
CA GLY A 271 -17.20 -2.32 -11.15
C GLY A 271 -16.26 -3.52 -11.07
N ALA A 272 -16.78 -4.73 -11.34
CA ALA A 272 -16.00 -5.97 -11.34
C ALA A 272 -14.76 -5.92 -12.25
N THR A 273 -13.71 -6.66 -11.89
CA THR A 273 -12.44 -6.71 -12.64
C THR A 273 -12.64 -7.17 -14.08
N ASP A 274 -13.55 -8.11 -14.33
CA ASP A 274 -14.07 -8.38 -15.66
C ASP A 274 -15.20 -7.38 -15.97
N PRO A 275 -15.02 -6.45 -16.93
CA PRO A 275 -16.05 -5.45 -17.23
C PRO A 275 -17.38 -6.03 -17.71
N SER A 276 -17.45 -7.27 -18.22
CA SER A 276 -18.74 -7.86 -18.64
C SER A 276 -19.64 -8.19 -17.45
N GLU A 277 -19.01 -8.55 -16.32
CA GLU A 277 -19.66 -8.90 -15.06
C GLU A 277 -19.91 -7.66 -14.18
N ALA A 278 -19.36 -6.50 -14.56
CA ALA A 278 -19.52 -5.27 -13.81
C ALA A 278 -20.96 -4.71 -13.95
N PRO A 279 -21.56 -4.17 -12.85
CA PRO A 279 -22.88 -3.57 -12.88
C PRO A 279 -23.00 -2.45 -13.92
N LYS A 280 -24.15 -2.35 -14.60
CA LYS A 280 -24.42 -1.24 -15.52
C LYS A 280 -24.27 0.11 -14.82
N GLY A 281 -23.55 1.02 -15.46
CA GLY A 281 -23.27 2.35 -14.91
C GLY A 281 -22.09 2.42 -13.94
N SER A 282 -21.41 1.30 -13.64
CA SER A 282 -20.08 1.34 -13.02
C SER A 282 -19.01 1.80 -14.03
N ILE A 283 -17.88 2.31 -13.56
CA ILE A 283 -16.82 2.87 -14.43
C ILE A 283 -16.35 1.85 -15.46
N ARG A 284 -15.95 0.65 -15.01
CA ARG A 284 -15.45 -0.42 -15.91
C ARG A 284 -16.50 -0.83 -16.93
N ARG A 285 -17.76 -0.94 -16.50
CA ARG A 285 -18.86 -1.28 -17.39
C ARG A 285 -19.13 -0.19 -18.44
N THR A 286 -19.12 1.08 -18.04
CA THR A 286 -19.30 2.21 -18.97
C THR A 286 -18.17 2.25 -19.99
N ILE A 287 -16.91 2.05 -19.56
CA ILE A 287 -15.77 1.99 -20.49
C ILE A 287 -15.93 0.81 -21.48
N LEU A 288 -16.38 -0.36 -21.02
CA LEU A 288 -16.68 -1.50 -21.89
C LEU A 288 -17.79 -1.19 -22.91
N ASP A 289 -18.92 -0.66 -22.44
CA ASP A 289 -20.10 -0.45 -23.27
C ASP A 289 -19.85 0.68 -24.29
N GLU A 290 -19.02 1.67 -23.94
CA GLU A 290 -18.79 2.87 -24.76
C GLU A 290 -17.40 2.97 -25.38
N TYR A 291 -16.55 1.93 -25.31
CA TYR A 291 -15.13 1.99 -25.70
C TYR A 291 -14.89 2.64 -27.08
N ARG A 292 -15.72 2.34 -28.09
CA ARG A 292 -15.62 2.96 -29.42
C ARG A 292 -15.92 4.45 -29.41
N LYS A 293 -16.93 4.89 -28.65
CA LYS A 293 -17.27 6.32 -28.48
C LYS A 293 -16.18 7.08 -27.72
N LEU A 294 -15.55 6.39 -26.78
CA LEU A 294 -14.37 6.86 -26.03
C LEU A 294 -13.09 6.85 -26.89
N GLY A 295 -13.14 6.37 -28.13
CA GLY A 295 -11.99 6.34 -29.04
C GLY A 295 -10.99 5.21 -28.78
N LEU A 296 -11.34 4.21 -27.97
CA LEU A 296 -10.49 3.06 -27.69
C LEU A 296 -10.49 2.07 -28.87
N ALA A 297 -9.31 1.59 -29.23
CA ALA A 297 -9.12 0.71 -30.39
C ALA A 297 -9.60 -0.72 -30.13
N SER A 298 -9.39 -1.23 -28.92
CA SER A 298 -9.75 -2.60 -28.51
C SER A 298 -10.89 -2.58 -27.51
N LYS A 299 -11.71 -3.64 -27.57
CA LYS A 299 -12.74 -3.89 -26.56
C LYS A 299 -12.07 -4.22 -25.22
N PRO A 300 -12.45 -3.56 -24.12
CA PRO A 300 -11.94 -3.88 -22.78
C PRO A 300 -12.11 -5.36 -22.40
N ASN A 301 -11.18 -5.86 -21.60
CA ASN A 301 -11.16 -7.23 -21.08
C ASN A 301 -10.68 -7.23 -19.61
N THR A 302 -10.50 -8.39 -18.99
CA THR A 302 -10.09 -8.48 -17.57
C THR A 302 -8.76 -7.78 -17.25
N GLY A 303 -7.78 -7.83 -18.16
CA GLY A 303 -6.48 -7.14 -17.97
C GLY A 303 -6.57 -5.66 -18.30
N ASP A 304 -7.15 -5.37 -19.47
CA ASP A 304 -7.42 -4.03 -19.98
C ASP A 304 -8.85 -3.59 -19.65
N ASN A 305 -9.11 -3.40 -18.35
CA ASN A 305 -10.44 -3.11 -17.80
C ASN A 305 -10.68 -1.62 -17.51
N GLY A 306 -9.95 -0.71 -18.16
CA GLY A 306 -10.06 0.73 -17.97
C GLY A 306 -9.30 1.30 -16.77
N VAL A 307 -9.61 0.83 -15.56
CA VAL A 307 -9.20 1.49 -14.31
C VAL A 307 -8.74 0.54 -13.20
N HIS A 308 -7.79 1.03 -12.41
CA HIS A 308 -7.38 0.48 -11.11
C HIS A 308 -7.89 1.35 -9.97
N ALA A 309 -8.20 0.75 -8.81
CA ALA A 309 -8.37 1.44 -7.55
C ALA A 309 -7.84 0.57 -6.40
N SER A 310 -7.33 1.21 -5.35
CA SER A 310 -6.88 0.56 -4.11
C SER A 310 -7.93 -0.41 -3.53
N ALA A 311 -7.49 -1.56 -3.03
CA ALA A 311 -8.39 -2.60 -2.52
C ALA A 311 -8.79 -2.42 -1.05
N SER A 312 -8.07 -1.59 -0.29
CA SER A 312 -8.34 -1.25 1.11
C SER A 312 -7.70 0.10 1.49
N PRO A 313 -8.07 0.70 2.64
CA PRO A 313 -7.39 1.89 3.20
C PRO A 313 -5.88 1.70 3.39
N PHE A 314 -5.47 0.50 3.80
CA PHE A 314 -4.05 0.17 4.03
C PHE A 314 -3.29 0.06 2.70
N GLU A 315 -3.85 -0.62 1.70
CA GLU A 315 -3.25 -0.65 0.37
C GLU A 315 -3.22 0.74 -0.27
N ALA A 316 -4.24 1.56 -0.05
CA ALA A 316 -4.25 2.93 -0.54
C ALA A 316 -3.11 3.77 0.05
N LEU A 317 -2.76 3.56 1.33
CA LEU A 317 -1.57 4.16 1.94
C LEU A 317 -0.29 3.68 1.22
N ALA A 318 -0.12 2.37 1.03
CA ALA A 318 1.05 1.81 0.36
C ALA A 318 1.18 2.32 -1.09
N GLU A 319 0.06 2.42 -1.80
CA GLU A 319 0.00 2.96 -3.15
C GLU A 319 0.34 4.46 -3.19
N ARG A 320 -0.21 5.29 -2.29
CA ARG A 320 0.15 6.72 -2.23
C ARG A 320 1.62 6.92 -1.85
N ASN A 321 2.18 6.08 -0.99
CA ASN A 321 3.61 6.10 -0.69
C ASN A 321 4.45 5.79 -1.93
N ASN A 322 4.14 4.70 -2.63
CA ASN A 322 4.85 4.30 -3.85
C ASN A 322 4.69 5.32 -4.99
N TRP A 323 3.48 5.73 -5.31
CA TRP A 323 3.17 6.54 -6.49
C TRP A 323 3.36 8.04 -6.27
N LEU A 324 3.15 8.55 -5.06
CA LEU A 324 3.18 10.00 -4.79
C LEU A 324 4.33 10.42 -3.89
N GLY A 325 5.15 9.47 -3.42
CA GLY A 325 6.26 9.72 -2.50
C GLY A 325 5.81 10.24 -1.13
N LYS A 326 4.52 10.09 -0.79
CA LYS A 326 3.96 10.58 0.46
C LYS A 326 4.38 9.66 1.60
N SER A 327 5.14 10.19 2.56
CA SER A 327 5.57 9.40 3.72
C SER A 327 4.39 8.92 4.56
N ILE A 328 4.57 7.86 5.35
CA ILE A 328 3.54 7.32 6.24
C ILE A 328 3.11 8.39 7.26
N GLU A 329 4.04 9.21 7.72
CA GLU A 329 3.82 10.30 8.67
C GLU A 329 3.08 11.50 8.06
N GLU A 330 3.16 11.69 6.74
CA GLU A 330 2.43 12.74 6.03
C GLU A 330 1.04 12.26 5.56
N ASP A 331 0.88 10.95 5.38
CA ASP A 331 -0.39 10.37 4.95
C ASP A 331 -1.46 10.40 6.04
N SER A 332 -2.70 10.75 5.66
CA SER A 332 -3.80 10.88 6.62
C SER A 332 -4.18 9.54 7.23
N TYR A 333 -4.08 8.44 6.48
CA TYR A 333 -4.35 7.12 7.01
C TYR A 333 -3.14 6.57 7.78
N GLY A 334 -1.92 6.82 7.28
CA GLY A 334 -0.66 6.48 7.97
C GLY A 334 -0.55 7.11 9.36
N LYS A 335 -0.91 8.40 9.51
CA LYS A 335 -1.04 9.06 10.83
C LYS A 335 -2.04 8.35 11.75
N GLY A 336 -3.16 7.86 11.21
CA GLY A 336 -4.14 7.09 11.97
C GLY A 336 -3.58 5.77 12.50
N LEU A 337 -2.83 5.03 11.67
CA LEU A 337 -2.16 3.79 12.09
C LEU A 337 -1.11 4.03 13.18
N LEU A 338 -0.31 5.09 13.03
CA LEU A 338 0.69 5.48 14.04
C LEU A 338 0.02 5.89 15.35
N ALA A 339 -1.04 6.70 15.29
CA ALA A 339 -1.83 7.09 16.46
C ALA A 339 -2.56 5.90 17.11
N ALA A 340 -2.89 4.86 16.33
CA ALA A 340 -3.41 3.58 16.84
C ALA A 340 -2.31 2.64 17.41
N GLY A 341 -1.05 3.09 17.47
CA GLY A 341 0.06 2.32 18.04
C GLY A 341 0.59 1.19 17.16
N VAL A 342 0.40 1.28 15.84
CA VAL A 342 1.08 0.40 14.88
C VAL A 342 2.48 0.96 14.64
N PRO A 343 3.56 0.21 14.95
CA PRO A 343 4.93 0.71 14.75
C PRO A 343 5.23 0.98 13.27
N MET A 344 6.03 2.01 12.98
CA MET A 344 6.44 2.37 11.63
C MET A 344 6.98 1.18 10.83
N GLU A 345 7.93 0.45 11.41
CA GLU A 345 8.58 -0.70 10.77
C GLU A 345 7.57 -1.80 10.40
N VAL A 346 6.48 -1.94 11.16
CA VAL A 346 5.40 -2.89 10.88
C VAL A 346 4.57 -2.41 9.70
N ILE A 347 4.24 -1.11 9.64
CA ILE A 347 3.50 -0.52 8.52
C ILE A 347 4.32 -0.66 7.22
N GLU A 348 5.62 -0.35 7.26
CA GLU A 348 6.53 -0.49 6.11
C GLU A 348 6.61 -1.95 5.64
N LYS A 349 6.78 -2.90 6.57
CA LYS A 349 6.82 -4.33 6.25
C LYS A 349 5.51 -4.81 5.64
N TRP A 350 4.37 -4.43 6.22
CA TRP A 350 3.04 -4.81 5.72
C TRP A 350 2.72 -4.16 4.38
N SER A 351 3.27 -2.99 4.06
CA SER A 351 3.12 -2.33 2.75
C SER A 351 3.71 -3.16 1.60
N GLY A 352 4.55 -4.15 1.89
CA GLY A 352 5.06 -5.13 0.93
C GLY A 352 4.19 -6.38 0.77
N ASP A 353 2.96 -6.40 1.27
CA ASP A 353 2.05 -7.55 1.27
C ASP A 353 2.63 -8.80 1.95
N CYS A 354 3.18 -8.64 3.15
CA CYS A 354 3.78 -9.76 3.86
C CYS A 354 2.72 -10.76 4.37
N GLN A 355 3.16 -11.97 4.70
CA GLN A 355 2.32 -13.00 5.31
C GLN A 355 2.16 -12.75 6.82
N VAL A 356 0.92 -12.73 7.30
CA VAL A 356 0.56 -12.44 8.70
C VAL A 356 -0.40 -13.48 9.26
N SER A 357 -0.44 -13.62 10.58
CA SER A 357 -1.50 -14.33 11.31
C SER A 357 -2.48 -13.33 11.92
N VAL A 358 -3.76 -13.64 11.89
CA VAL A 358 -4.86 -12.80 12.37
C VAL A 358 -5.62 -13.54 13.46
N GLU A 359 -5.69 -12.95 14.65
CA GLU A 359 -6.37 -13.54 15.82
C GLU A 359 -7.83 -13.85 15.50
N GLY A 360 -8.25 -15.10 15.74
CA GLY A 360 -9.62 -15.57 15.48
C GLY A 360 -9.93 -15.91 14.02
N GLU A 361 -9.06 -15.57 13.07
CA GLU A 361 -9.27 -15.86 11.63
C GLU A 361 -8.28 -16.90 11.09
N THR A 362 -6.99 -16.78 11.44
CA THR A 362 -5.98 -17.74 11.00
C THR A 362 -5.80 -18.87 12.00
N LYS A 363 -5.77 -20.12 11.51
CA LYS A 363 -5.42 -21.30 12.31
C LYS A 363 -3.95 -21.24 12.76
N GLU A 364 -3.63 -21.90 13.87
CA GLU A 364 -2.26 -22.00 14.38
C GLU A 364 -1.27 -22.49 13.29
N GLY A 365 -0.12 -21.82 13.19
CA GLY A 365 0.90 -22.11 12.18
C GLY A 365 0.50 -21.79 10.74
N LYS A 366 -0.61 -21.07 10.52
CA LYS A 366 -1.03 -20.59 9.19
C LYS A 366 -0.96 -19.06 9.12
N THR A 367 -0.67 -18.59 7.91
CA THR A 367 -0.60 -17.17 7.57
C THR A 367 -1.40 -16.89 6.31
N MET A 368 -1.72 -15.62 6.09
CA MET A 368 -2.32 -15.10 4.86
C MET A 368 -1.73 -13.75 4.49
N SER A 369 -1.99 -13.27 3.28
CA SER A 369 -1.61 -11.92 2.85
C SER A 369 -2.28 -10.87 3.73
N VAL A 370 -1.53 -9.84 4.13
CA VAL A 370 -2.07 -8.70 4.89
C VAL A 370 -3.00 -7.83 4.03
N PHE A 371 -2.78 -7.76 2.72
CA PHE A 371 -3.73 -7.09 1.82
C PHE A 371 -5.03 -7.88 1.70
N ASP A 372 -4.94 -9.19 1.45
CA ASP A 372 -6.12 -10.08 1.39
C ASP A 372 -6.94 -10.03 2.70
N THR A 373 -6.31 -9.84 3.87
CA THR A 373 -7.04 -9.78 5.15
C THR A 373 -7.75 -8.46 5.41
N LEU A 374 -7.35 -7.38 4.72
CA LEU A 374 -7.87 -6.02 4.88
C LEU A 374 -8.72 -5.56 3.68
N GLU A 375 -8.79 -6.36 2.62
CA GLU A 375 -9.55 -6.08 1.40
C GLU A 375 -11.03 -5.79 1.70
N ASP A 376 -11.59 -4.80 0.99
CA ASP A 376 -12.99 -4.36 1.07
C ASP A 376 -13.47 -3.83 2.44
N LEU A 377 -12.57 -3.73 3.42
CA LEU A 377 -12.88 -3.13 4.72
C LEU A 377 -12.77 -1.60 4.70
N ASP A 378 -13.68 -0.94 5.41
CA ASP A 378 -13.63 0.50 5.64
C ASP A 378 -12.50 0.92 6.59
N ALA A 379 -12.14 2.21 6.56
CA ALA A 379 -11.01 2.78 7.27
C ALA A 379 -11.00 2.48 8.78
N ASP A 380 -12.15 2.56 9.45
CA ASP A 380 -12.32 2.23 10.87
C ASP A 380 -12.22 0.72 11.13
N ALA A 381 -12.82 -0.11 10.28
CA ALA A 381 -12.74 -1.56 10.37
C ALA A 381 -11.29 -2.06 10.21
N VAL A 382 -10.52 -1.47 9.30
CA VAL A 382 -9.08 -1.75 9.17
C VAL A 382 -8.31 -1.29 10.40
N LEU A 383 -8.55 -0.08 10.92
CA LEU A 383 -7.88 0.42 12.14
C LEU A 383 -8.17 -0.49 13.36
N ALA A 384 -9.37 -1.05 13.45
CA ALA A 384 -9.70 -2.03 14.48
C ALA A 384 -8.99 -3.38 14.23
N LYS A 385 -8.98 -3.85 12.97
CA LYS A 385 -8.44 -5.17 12.62
C LYS A 385 -6.93 -5.26 12.73
N VAL A 386 -6.17 -4.20 12.43
CA VAL A 386 -4.69 -4.21 12.53
C VAL A 386 -4.18 -4.52 13.95
N SER A 387 -4.98 -4.26 14.99
CA SER A 387 -4.63 -4.62 16.37
C SER A 387 -4.61 -6.14 16.62
N LYS A 388 -5.32 -6.92 15.79
CA LYS A 388 -5.45 -8.39 15.87
C LYS A 388 -4.46 -9.13 14.96
N ILE A 389 -3.66 -8.39 14.20
CA ILE A 389 -2.68 -8.95 13.28
C ILE A 389 -1.34 -9.07 14.01
N SER A 390 -0.67 -10.21 13.85
CA SER A 390 0.69 -10.41 14.37
C SER A 390 1.64 -9.34 13.83
N LYS A 391 2.25 -8.57 14.73
CA LYS A 391 3.22 -7.51 14.40
C LYS A 391 4.57 -8.09 13.99
#